data_AF-A0A7G8AE34-F1
#
_entry.id   AF-A0A7G8AE34-F1
#
_cell.length_a   1.000
_cell.length_b   1.000
_cell.length_c   1.000
_cell.angle_alpha   90.00
_cell.angle_beta   90.00
_cell.angle_gamma   90.00
#
_symmetry.space_group_name_H-M   'P 1'
#
loop_
_entity.id
_entity.type
_entity.pdbx_description
1 polymer ?
#
loop_
_entity_poly.entity_id
_entity_poly.type
_entity_poly.pdbx_seq_one_letter_code
_entity_poly.pdbx_strand_id
1 'polypeptide(L)'
;MSNLIPAEILAPEVGALVNYGTDSFGKEPGRYRVTGYMCRVESKPDFGDDFLGEILFDSCRDFQGGKMRYCLREQATHVTLTGIAGAIAPIEECTVTGMVPWPDELLKEAREKARRKGERGEMLF
;
A
#
# COMPACT_ATOMS: atom_id res chain seq x y z
N MET A 1 24.35 -23.58 14.42
CA MET A 1 23.91 -22.96 13.15
C MET A 1 22.68 -22.15 13.48
N SER A 2 22.86 -20.84 13.68
CA SER A 2 21.78 -19.94 14.09
C SER A 2 20.93 -19.65 12.85
N ASN A 3 19.68 -20.11 12.85
CA ASN A 3 18.69 -19.70 11.85
C ASN A 3 18.41 -18.21 12.06
N LEU A 4 19.05 -17.36 11.27
CA LEU A 4 18.67 -15.96 11.12
C LEU A 4 17.34 -15.96 10.36
N ILE A 5 16.23 -15.82 11.08
CA ILE A 5 14.94 -15.45 10.48
C ILE A 5 15.19 -14.15 9.72
N PRO A 6 14.89 -14.05 8.41
CA PRO A 6 15.02 -12.79 7.69
C PRO A 6 14.23 -11.72 8.45
N ALA A 7 14.87 -10.61 8.78
CA ALA A 7 14.16 -9.47 9.34
C ALA A 7 13.01 -9.16 8.39
N GLU A 8 11.78 -9.28 8.89
CA GLU A 8 10.57 -8.98 8.16
C GLU A 8 10.74 -7.59 7.55
N ILE A 9 10.76 -7.49 6.21
CA ILE A 9 10.94 -6.20 5.54
C ILE A 9 9.67 -5.41 5.80
N LEU A 10 9.69 -4.62 6.86
CA LEU A 10 8.58 -3.77 7.23
C LEU A 10 8.43 -2.68 6.16
N ALA A 11 7.21 -2.50 5.65
CA ALA A 11 6.91 -1.49 4.64
C ALA A 11 7.45 -0.11 5.03
N PRO A 12 7.92 0.73 4.09
CA PRO A 12 8.31 2.10 4.40
C PRO A 12 7.18 2.88 5.08
N GLU A 13 7.51 3.73 6.05
CA GLU A 13 6.52 4.45 6.85
C GLU A 13 5.72 5.48 6.01
N VAL A 14 4.48 5.78 6.38
CA VAL A 14 3.72 6.88 5.76
C VAL A 14 4.50 8.19 5.92
N GLY A 15 4.62 8.91 4.81
CA GLY A 15 5.47 10.11 4.70
C GLY A 15 6.85 9.81 4.11
N ALA A 16 7.29 8.55 4.05
CA ALA A 16 8.56 8.20 3.42
C ALA A 16 8.55 8.61 1.94
N LEU A 17 9.67 9.18 1.50
CA LEU A 17 9.95 9.43 0.10
C LEU A 17 10.63 8.20 -0.48
N VAL A 18 10.13 7.73 -1.62
CA VAL A 18 10.64 6.53 -2.29
C VAL A 18 10.82 6.79 -3.78
N ASN A 19 11.81 6.11 -4.36
CA ASN A 19 11.93 5.93 -5.79
C ASN A 19 11.30 4.58 -6.18
N TYR A 20 10.50 4.58 -7.24
CA TYR A 20 9.83 3.39 -7.77
C TYR A 20 9.60 3.53 -9.29
N GLY A 21 9.81 2.44 -10.03
CA GLY A 21 9.58 2.40 -11.49
C GLY A 21 10.29 3.52 -12.24
N THR A 22 9.67 3.99 -13.33
CA THR A 22 10.11 5.18 -14.06
C THR A 22 9.10 6.32 -13.92
N ASP A 23 9.56 7.54 -14.13
CA ASP A 23 8.73 8.74 -14.20
C ASP A 23 7.82 8.73 -15.44
N SER A 24 6.94 9.72 -15.54
CA SER A 24 5.99 9.83 -16.67
C SER A 24 6.66 10.01 -18.03
N PHE A 25 7.97 10.26 -18.08
CA PHE A 25 8.76 10.39 -19.29
C PHE A 25 9.61 9.14 -19.59
N GLY A 26 9.59 8.14 -18.70
CA GLY A 26 10.33 6.88 -18.85
C GLY A 26 11.85 7.03 -18.73
N LYS A 27 12.36 8.11 -18.13
CA LYS A 27 13.80 8.43 -18.14
C LYS A 27 14.47 8.27 -16.78
N GLU A 28 13.81 8.73 -15.74
CA GLU A 28 14.34 8.73 -14.38
C GLU A 28 13.45 7.91 -13.46
N PRO A 29 13.95 7.46 -12.29
CA PRO A 29 13.09 6.83 -11.29
C PRO A 29 11.94 7.75 -10.87
N GLY A 30 10.73 7.21 -10.83
CA GLY A 30 9.58 7.94 -10.34
C GLY A 30 9.74 8.24 -8.85
N ARG A 31 9.46 9.48 -8.43
CA ARG A 31 9.58 9.92 -7.03
C ARG A 31 8.20 10.03 -6.41
N TYR A 32 8.02 9.38 -5.27
CA TYR A 32 6.74 9.29 -4.61
C TYR A 32 6.85 9.46 -3.10
N ARG A 33 5.70 9.76 -2.48
CA ARG A 33 5.51 9.67 -1.03
C ARG A 33 4.60 8.50 -0.70
N VAL A 34 4.97 7.69 0.29
CA VAL A 34 4.11 6.63 0.84
C VAL A 34 2.92 7.23 1.58
N THR A 35 1.73 6.67 1.35
CA THR A 35 0.46 7.17 1.90
C THR A 35 -0.40 6.09 2.56
N GLY A 36 -0.01 4.82 2.44
CA GLY A 36 -0.78 3.72 2.95
C GLY A 36 -0.21 2.38 2.52
N TYR A 37 -0.88 1.32 2.95
CA TYR A 37 -0.42 -0.05 2.89
C TYR A 37 -1.48 -0.94 2.28
N MET A 38 -1.07 -1.85 1.41
CA MET A 38 -1.98 -2.78 0.77
C MET A 38 -1.41 -4.19 0.79
N CYS A 39 -2.33 -5.16 0.83
CA CYS A 39 -2.04 -6.57 0.65
C CYS A 39 -3.04 -7.18 -0.32
N ARG A 40 -2.69 -8.35 -0.84
CA ARG A 40 -3.55 -9.13 -1.72
C ARG A 40 -4.72 -9.71 -0.92
N VAL A 41 -5.88 -9.75 -1.55
CA VAL A 41 -7.01 -10.55 -1.08
C VAL A 41 -6.78 -11.98 -1.57
N GLU A 42 -6.56 -12.91 -0.64
CA GLU A 42 -6.19 -14.29 -0.98
C GLU A 42 -7.33 -15.07 -1.65
N SER A 43 -8.56 -14.79 -1.25
CA SER A 43 -9.76 -15.42 -1.80
C SER A 43 -10.97 -14.49 -1.72
N LYS A 44 -11.93 -14.71 -2.62
CA LYS A 44 -13.25 -14.06 -2.54
C LYS A 44 -13.91 -14.47 -1.21
N PRO A 45 -14.34 -13.52 -0.37
CA PRO A 45 -15.09 -13.83 0.84
C PRO A 45 -16.39 -14.58 0.50
N ASP A 46 -16.87 -15.40 1.42
CA ASP A 46 -18.23 -15.92 1.34
C ASP A 46 -19.21 -14.82 1.80
N PHE A 47 -20.07 -14.38 0.88
CA PHE A 47 -21.04 -13.32 1.13
C PHE A 47 -22.40 -13.85 1.62
N GLY A 48 -22.62 -15.17 1.62
CA GLY A 48 -23.93 -15.75 1.95
C GLY A 48 -25.06 -15.11 1.12
N ASP A 49 -26.04 -14.52 1.80
CA ASP A 49 -27.19 -13.85 1.17
C ASP A 49 -26.93 -12.36 0.82
N ASP A 50 -25.74 -11.81 1.13
CA ASP A 50 -25.39 -10.41 0.83
C ASP A 50 -24.96 -10.22 -0.64
N PHE A 51 -25.94 -10.27 -1.53
CA PHE A 51 -25.70 -10.11 -2.97
C PHE A 51 -25.14 -8.73 -3.34
N LEU A 52 -25.45 -7.68 -2.57
CA LEU A 52 -24.90 -6.34 -2.82
C LEU A 52 -23.42 -6.29 -2.45
N GLY A 53 -23.04 -6.88 -1.31
CA GLY A 53 -21.64 -7.04 -0.91
C GLY A 53 -20.84 -7.81 -1.97
N GLU A 54 -21.42 -8.88 -2.52
CA GLU A 54 -20.80 -9.65 -3.60
C GLU A 54 -20.58 -8.82 -4.87
N ILE A 55 -21.60 -8.10 -5.34
CA ILE A 55 -21.50 -7.22 -6.52
C ILE A 55 -20.45 -6.13 -6.30
N LEU A 56 -20.43 -5.51 -5.11
CA LEU A 56 -19.45 -4.48 -4.78
C LEU A 56 -18.02 -5.05 -4.78
N PHE A 57 -17.80 -6.24 -4.23
CA PHE A 57 -16.51 -6.91 -4.28
C PHE A 57 -16.08 -7.23 -5.72
N ASP A 58 -16.99 -7.75 -6.54
CA ASP A 58 -16.70 -8.08 -7.93
C ASP A 58 -16.37 -6.83 -8.75
N SER A 59 -16.99 -5.69 -8.42
CA SER A 59 -16.69 -4.39 -9.04
C SER A 59 -15.35 -3.76 -8.62
N CYS A 60 -14.72 -4.24 -7.55
CA CYS A 60 -13.41 -3.76 -7.12
C CYS A 60 -12.35 -4.03 -8.19
N ARG A 61 -11.39 -3.11 -8.31
CA ARG A 61 -10.36 -3.15 -9.35
C ARG A 61 -9.43 -4.36 -9.19
N ASP A 62 -9.18 -5.04 -10.31
CA ASP A 62 -8.09 -6.01 -10.38
C ASP A 62 -6.74 -5.31 -10.57
N PHE A 63 -5.76 -5.73 -9.79
CA PHE A 63 -4.39 -5.24 -9.81
C PHE A 63 -3.43 -6.43 -9.88
N GLN A 64 -2.66 -6.50 -10.97
CA GLN A 64 -1.67 -7.57 -11.18
C GLN A 64 -2.21 -9.00 -10.97
N GLY A 65 -3.44 -9.26 -11.44
CA GLY A 65 -4.06 -10.59 -11.41
C GLY A 65 -4.82 -10.93 -10.14
N GLY A 66 -5.06 -9.97 -9.23
CA GLY A 66 -5.94 -10.17 -8.08
C GLY A 66 -6.48 -8.88 -7.48
N LYS A 67 -7.36 -9.00 -6.50
CA LYS A 67 -7.91 -7.87 -5.77
C LYS A 67 -6.99 -7.46 -4.63
N MET A 68 -6.96 -6.17 -4.34
CA MET A 68 -6.14 -5.58 -3.28
C MET A 68 -7.04 -4.92 -2.24
N ARG A 69 -6.59 -4.94 -0.98
CA ARG A 69 -7.21 -4.20 0.11
C ARG A 69 -6.18 -3.42 0.90
N TYR A 70 -6.61 -2.35 1.54
CA TYR A 70 -5.81 -1.70 2.57
C TYR A 70 -5.61 -2.66 3.75
N CYS A 71 -4.44 -2.56 4.39
CA CYS A 71 -4.08 -3.40 5.53
C CYS A 71 -3.21 -2.63 6.52
N LEU A 72 -2.86 -3.29 7.64
CA LEU A 72 -1.88 -2.75 8.57
C LEU A 72 -0.47 -2.84 7.97
N ARG A 73 0.44 -2.00 8.46
CA ARG A 73 1.81 -1.88 7.92
C ARG A 73 2.57 -3.21 7.96
N GLU A 74 2.35 -3.98 9.01
CA GLU A 74 3.00 -5.26 9.29
C GLU A 74 2.53 -6.36 8.33
N GLN A 75 1.37 -6.19 7.69
CA GLN A 75 0.78 -7.15 6.77
C GLN A 75 1.03 -6.78 5.30
N ALA A 76 1.65 -5.61 5.08
CA ALA A 76 1.73 -5.01 3.77
C ALA A 76 2.68 -5.79 2.87
N THR A 77 2.26 -6.02 1.63
CA THR A 77 3.14 -6.45 0.54
C THR A 77 3.38 -5.31 -0.46
N HIS A 78 2.49 -4.31 -0.46
CA HIS A 78 2.55 -3.16 -1.33
C HIS A 78 2.31 -1.86 -0.54
N VAL A 79 2.77 -0.75 -1.10
CA VAL A 79 2.51 0.60 -0.60
C VAL A 79 1.72 1.42 -1.61
N THR A 80 0.82 2.28 -1.12
CA THR A 80 0.19 3.31 -1.95
C THR A 80 1.07 4.54 -2.01
N LEU A 81 1.36 4.98 -3.23
CA LEU A 81 2.29 6.04 -3.54
C LEU A 81 1.53 7.24 -4.11
N THR A 82 1.85 8.44 -3.62
CA THR A 82 1.35 9.69 -4.18
C THR A 82 2.49 10.46 -4.83
N GLY A 83 2.24 10.90 -6.07
CA GLY A 83 3.10 11.70 -6.93
C GLY A 83 2.22 12.32 -8.02
N ILE A 84 2.74 12.56 -9.22
CA ILE A 84 1.96 13.15 -10.32
C ILE A 84 0.83 12.21 -10.79
N ALA A 85 1.09 10.90 -10.90
CA ALA A 85 0.09 9.90 -11.35
C ALA A 85 -0.39 8.94 -10.25
N GLY A 86 0.22 9.00 -9.06
CA GLY A 86 0.07 7.96 -8.03
C GLY A 86 0.58 6.60 -8.49
N ALA A 87 0.77 5.67 -7.56
CA ALA A 87 1.13 4.29 -7.88
C ALA A 87 0.77 3.33 -6.73
N ILE A 88 0.72 2.04 -7.03
CA ILE A 88 0.76 0.97 -6.04
C ILE A 88 2.00 0.16 -6.39
N ALA A 89 2.90 -0.01 -5.43
CA ALA A 89 4.23 -0.59 -5.66
C ALA A 89 4.50 -1.73 -4.68
N PRO A 90 5.12 -2.83 -5.14
CA PRO A 90 5.70 -3.83 -4.24
C PRO A 90 6.75 -3.17 -3.34
N ILE A 91 6.80 -3.58 -2.06
CA ILE A 91 7.71 -2.99 -1.07
C ILE A 91 9.17 -3.20 -1.49
N GLU A 92 9.48 -4.39 -2.00
CA GLU A 92 10.81 -4.82 -2.43
C GLU A 92 11.35 -4.03 -3.63
N GLU A 93 10.49 -3.38 -4.40
CA GLU A 93 10.87 -2.53 -5.55
C GLU A 93 11.04 -1.05 -5.15
N CYS A 94 10.73 -0.67 -3.91
CA CYS A 94 10.82 0.70 -3.44
C CYS A 94 12.18 1.00 -2.80
N THR A 95 12.86 2.04 -3.28
CA THR A 95 14.06 2.57 -2.61
C THR A 95 13.72 3.80 -1.79
N VAL A 96 13.85 3.73 -0.46
CA VAL A 96 13.61 4.88 0.43
C VAL A 96 14.72 5.93 0.26
N THR A 97 14.33 7.17 -0.03
CA THR A 97 15.24 8.29 -0.26
C THR A 97 15.16 9.37 0.81
N GLY A 98 14.15 9.32 1.69
CA GLY A 98 14.02 10.25 2.80
C GLY A 98 12.63 10.27 3.40
N MET A 99 12.30 11.39 4.02
CA MET A 99 11.01 11.66 4.65
C MET A 99 10.50 13.02 4.18
N VAL A 100 9.18 13.14 3.99
CA VAL A 100 8.58 14.44 3.69
C VAL A 100 8.84 15.40 4.87
N PRO A 101 9.24 16.66 4.61
CA PRO A 101 9.57 17.62 5.66
C PRO A 101 8.30 18.26 6.25
N TRP A 102 7.44 17.43 6.82
CA TRP A 102 6.21 17.86 7.47
C TRP A 102 6.38 17.95 8.99
N PRO A 103 5.60 18.80 9.67
CA PRO A 103 5.46 18.73 11.12
C PRO A 103 5.03 17.34 11.58
N ASP A 104 5.53 16.92 12.75
CA ASP A 104 5.28 15.59 13.32
C ASP A 104 3.78 15.30 13.49
N GLU A 105 2.97 16.30 13.84
CA GLU A 105 1.53 16.13 13.98
C GLU A 105 0.85 15.77 12.65
N LEU A 106 1.28 16.36 11.53
CA LEU A 106 0.74 15.99 10.21
C LEU A 106 1.17 14.57 9.80
N LEU A 107 2.39 14.16 10.14
CA LEU A 107 2.83 12.78 9.93
C LEU A 107 2.02 11.80 10.77
N LYS A 108 1.74 12.15 12.03
CA LYS A 108 0.93 11.33 12.93
C LYS A 108 -0.51 11.19 12.44
N GLU A 109 -1.14 12.29 12.01
CA GLU A 109 -2.47 12.26 11.41
C GLU A 109 -2.52 11.41 10.13
N ALA A 110 -1.52 11.54 9.27
CA ALA A 110 -1.43 10.75 8.04
C ALA A 110 -1.27 9.25 8.33
N ARG A 111 -0.42 8.89 9.30
CA ARG A 111 -0.24 7.51 9.78
C ARG A 111 -1.51 6.95 10.37
N GLU A 112 -2.20 7.71 11.21
CA GLU A 112 -3.46 7.30 11.82
C GLU A 112 -4.55 7.08 10.76
N LYS A 113 -4.61 7.95 9.75
CA LYS A 113 -5.53 7.76 8.61
C LYS A 113 -5.24 6.48 7.85
N ALA A 114 -3.97 6.18 7.57
CA ALA A 114 -3.57 4.93 6.90
C ALA A 114 -3.90 3.71 7.77
N ARG A 115 -3.63 3.78 9.07
CA ARG A 115 -3.96 2.73 10.05
C ARG A 115 -5.46 2.42 10.05
N ARG A 116 -6.32 3.44 10.16
CA ARG A 116 -7.79 3.29 10.12
C ARG A 116 -8.29 2.64 8.83
N LYS A 117 -7.71 2.99 7.68
CA LYS A 117 -8.03 2.33 6.40
C LYS A 117 -7.63 0.85 6.42
N GLY A 118 -6.45 0.56 6.98
CA GLY A 118 -5.94 -0.79 7.15
C GLY A 118 -6.83 -1.65 8.06
N GLU A 119 -7.27 -1.10 9.20
CA GLU A 119 -8.18 -1.77 10.13
C GLU A 119 -9.52 -2.12 9.49
N ARG A 120 -10.03 -1.25 8.62
CA ARG A 120 -11.29 -1.48 7.89
C ARG A 120 -11.15 -2.46 6.73
N GLY A 121 -9.93 -2.74 6.28
CA GLY A 121 -9.70 -3.58 5.11
C GLY A 121 -10.32 -3.00 3.83
N GLU A 122 -10.38 -1.66 3.69
CA GLU A 122 -11.03 -1.01 2.55
C GLU A 122 -10.48 -1.57 1.22
N MET A 123 -11.35 -1.95 0.29
CA MET A 123 -10.95 -2.52 -0.99
C MET A 123 -10.39 -1.45 -1.94
N LEU A 124 -9.55 -1.86 -2.88
CA LEU A 124 -9.19 -1.01 -4.02
C LEU A 124 -10.37 -0.93 -4.99
N PHE A 125 -11.04 0.21 -4.99
CA PHE A 125 -12.03 0.58 -5.98
C PHE A 125 -11.38 1.34 -7.14
#